data_AF-A0A967BKZ7-F1
#
_entry.id   AF-A0A967BKZ7-F1
#
_cell.length_a   1.000
_cell.length_b   1.000
_cell.length_c   1.000
_cell.angle_alpha   90.00
_cell.angle_beta   90.00
_cell.angle_gamma   90.00
#
_symmetry.space_group_name_H-M   'P 1'
#
loop_
_entity.id
_entity.type
_entity.pdbx_description
1 polymer ?
#
loop_
_entity_poly.entity_id
_entity_poly.type
_entity_poly.pdbx_seq_one_letter_code
_entity_poly.pdbx_strand_id
1 'polypeptide(L)'
;MVNYLRIAFTVGCLVLIILTCLSAQKTEEKISTSEVVLIEEDFVKNNCENVGDALQTITGVYVNSTGAISLRDVSSSKVVVVLDGQRLNTAQGGGVNVSDMTIDNIEKIELLRGGRSAQYGADAVGGVIRITTKSQQTGSKIVSLGVKTTFGSYNKQIYN
;
A
#
# COMPACT_ATOMS: atom_id res chain seq x y z
N MET A 1 -50.56 12.85 33.55
CA MET A 1 -49.17 13.31 33.80
C MET A 1 -48.08 12.42 33.19
N VAL A 2 -48.37 11.25 32.61
CA VAL A 2 -47.32 10.27 32.18
C VAL A 2 -46.78 10.52 30.74
N ASN A 3 -47.48 11.30 29.91
CA ASN A 3 -47.09 11.51 28.49
C ASN A 3 -45.92 12.49 28.29
N TYR A 4 -45.75 13.49 29.15
CA TYR A 4 -44.64 14.46 29.02
C TYR A 4 -43.27 13.82 29.26
N LEU A 5 -43.19 12.82 30.16
CA LEU A 5 -41.94 12.13 30.47
C LEU A 5 -41.45 11.23 29.31
N ARG A 6 -42.37 10.67 28.50
CA ARG A 6 -42.03 9.87 27.30
C ARG A 6 -41.54 10.74 26.13
N ILE A 7 -42.12 11.94 25.98
CA ILE A 7 -41.71 12.90 24.94
C ILE A 7 -40.33 13.50 25.27
N ALA A 8 -40.08 13.86 26.53
CA ALA A 8 -38.78 14.38 26.96
C ALA A 8 -37.64 13.38 26.74
N PHE A 9 -37.88 12.08 26.97
CA PHE A 9 -36.87 11.03 26.76
C PHE A 9 -36.59 10.77 25.27
N THR A 10 -37.62 10.85 24.42
CA THR A 10 -37.50 10.62 22.97
C THR A 10 -36.78 11.78 22.27
N VAL A 11 -37.08 13.03 22.66
CA VAL A 11 -36.43 14.22 22.08
C VAL A 11 -34.98 14.36 22.57
N GLY A 12 -34.69 14.02 23.83
CA GLY A 12 -33.32 14.02 24.36
C GLY A 12 -32.42 12.99 23.67
N CYS A 13 -32.95 11.80 23.36
CA CYS A 13 -32.22 10.78 22.62
C CYS A 13 -31.90 11.22 21.18
N LEU A 14 -32.85 11.89 20.51
CA LEU A 14 -32.66 12.40 19.15
C LEU A 14 -31.54 13.44 19.10
N VAL A 15 -31.49 14.38 20.06
CA VAL A 15 -30.45 15.42 20.12
C VAL A 15 -29.07 14.82 20.40
N LEU A 16 -28.97 13.80 21.25
CA LEU A 16 -27.71 13.11 21.56
C LEU A 16 -27.19 12.31 20.35
N ILE A 17 -28.08 11.68 19.57
CA ILE A 17 -27.73 10.96 18.34
C ILE A 17 -27.23 11.94 17.27
N ILE A 18 -27.87 13.11 17.12
CA ILE A 18 -27.45 14.13 16.15
C ILE A 18 -26.07 14.71 16.51
N LEU A 19 -25.81 14.97 17.80
CA LEU A 19 -24.53 15.52 18.26
C LEU A 19 -23.38 14.53 18.09
N THR A 20 -23.64 13.23 18.33
CA THR A 20 -22.62 12.17 18.18
C THR A 20 -22.26 11.92 16.70
N CYS A 21 -23.21 12.09 15.78
CA CYS A 21 -22.98 11.91 14.35
C CYS A 21 -22.02 12.97 13.77
N LEU A 22 -22.03 14.19 14.33
CA LEU A 22 -21.16 15.28 13.87
C LEU A 22 -19.69 15.05 14.18
N SER A 23 -19.37 14.35 15.28
CA SER A 23 -18.00 14.00 15.67
C SER A 23 -17.44 12.79 14.93
N ALA A 24 -18.29 12.01 14.25
CA ALA A 24 -17.90 10.81 13.51
C ALA A 24 -17.58 11.08 12.03
N GLN A 25 -17.61 12.35 11.58
CA GLN A 25 -17.00 12.76 10.31
C GLN A 25 -15.47 12.76 10.45
N LYS A 26 -14.97 11.54 10.63
CA LYS A 26 -13.70 11.03 10.17
C LYS A 26 -13.09 11.98 9.16
N THR A 27 -11.97 12.57 9.56
CA THR A 27 -10.97 13.20 8.72
C THR A 27 -10.84 12.41 7.42
N GLU A 28 -11.48 12.89 6.36
CA GLU A 28 -11.03 12.59 5.02
C GLU A 28 -9.69 13.31 4.91
N GLU A 29 -8.64 12.55 5.21
CA GLU A 29 -7.29 12.92 4.82
C GLU A 29 -7.36 13.17 3.33
N LYS A 30 -7.31 14.45 2.97
CA LYS A 30 -7.28 14.98 1.63
C LYS A 30 -6.24 14.21 0.83
N ILE A 31 -6.67 13.14 0.15
CA ILE A 31 -5.81 12.35 -0.73
C ILE A 31 -5.51 13.26 -1.91
N SER A 32 -4.40 13.97 -1.76
CA SER A 32 -3.86 14.89 -2.72
C SER A 32 -3.53 14.09 -3.97
N THR A 33 -4.47 14.12 -4.92
CA THR A 33 -4.32 13.89 -6.36
C THR A 33 -3.07 13.09 -6.74
N SER A 34 -3.28 11.81 -7.10
CA SER A 34 -2.32 10.87 -7.73
C SER A 34 -1.75 9.77 -6.82
N GLU A 35 -2.54 9.23 -5.90
CA GLU A 35 -2.23 7.97 -5.22
C GLU A 35 -2.84 6.78 -5.97
N VAL A 36 -2.05 5.73 -6.20
CA VAL A 36 -2.52 4.45 -6.74
C VAL A 36 -2.26 3.39 -5.68
N VAL A 37 -3.30 2.65 -5.30
CA VAL A 37 -3.21 1.57 -4.33
C VAL A 37 -3.48 0.26 -5.06
N LEU A 38 -2.58 -0.70 -4.88
CA LEU A 38 -2.78 -2.09 -5.31
C LEU A 38 -2.99 -2.96 -4.07
N ILE A 39 -4.05 -3.75 -4.12
CA ILE A 39 -4.43 -4.69 -3.06
C ILE A 39 -4.33 -6.14 -3.56
N GLU A 40 -4.53 -7.10 -2.67
CA GLU A 40 -4.45 -8.53 -2.99
C GLU A 40 -5.30 -8.95 -4.19
N GLU A 41 -6.49 -8.35 -4.36
CA GLU A 41 -7.39 -8.60 -5.48
C GLU A 41 -6.74 -8.27 -6.84
N ASP A 42 -5.98 -7.18 -6.90
CA ASP A 42 -5.28 -6.73 -8.11
C ASP A 42 -4.12 -7.67 -8.47
N PHE A 43 -3.44 -8.21 -7.46
CA PHE A 43 -2.33 -9.15 -7.66
C PHE A 43 -2.83 -10.47 -8.26
N VAL A 44 -3.96 -10.98 -7.77
CA VAL A 44 -4.58 -12.21 -8.29
C VAL A 44 -5.11 -11.99 -9.70
N LYS A 45 -5.76 -10.86 -9.96
CA LYS A 45 -6.34 -10.53 -11.28
C LYS A 45 -5.27 -10.43 -12.37
N ASN A 46 -4.11 -9.85 -12.05
CA ASN A 46 -3.02 -9.65 -13.00
C ASN A 46 -1.98 -10.79 -12.97
N ASN A 47 -2.21 -11.83 -12.15
CA ASN A 47 -1.29 -12.96 -11.95
C ASN A 47 0.15 -12.52 -11.65
N CYS A 48 0.30 -11.53 -10.77
CA CYS A 48 1.61 -11.00 -10.37
C CYS A 48 2.33 -11.99 -9.45
N GLU A 49 3.59 -12.32 -9.73
CA GLU A 49 4.40 -13.16 -8.84
C GLU A 49 5.29 -12.32 -7.91
N ASN A 50 5.76 -11.19 -8.42
CA ASN A 50 6.67 -10.29 -7.71
C ASN A 50 6.13 -8.85 -7.66
N VAL A 51 6.70 -8.03 -6.77
CA VAL A 51 6.34 -6.62 -6.60
C VAL A 51 6.62 -5.82 -7.88
N GLY A 52 7.67 -6.17 -8.62
CA GLY A 52 7.96 -5.58 -9.94
C GLY A 52 6.82 -5.76 -10.94
N ASP A 53 6.26 -6.97 -11.05
CA ASP A 53 5.13 -7.29 -11.92
C ASP A 53 3.90 -6.46 -11.53
N ALA A 54 3.61 -6.39 -10.23
CA ALA A 54 2.51 -5.60 -9.69
C ALA A 54 2.68 -4.11 -10.04
N LEU A 55 3.88 -3.57 -9.86
CA LEU A 55 4.17 -2.18 -10.20
C LEU A 55 4.09 -1.89 -11.70
N GLN A 56 4.44 -2.84 -12.57
CA GLN A 56 4.32 -2.68 -14.02
C GLN A 56 2.87 -2.62 -14.51
N THR A 57 1.90 -3.12 -13.74
CA THR A 57 0.46 -2.94 -14.07
C THR A 57 0.03 -1.48 -13.98
N ILE A 58 0.77 -0.66 -13.22
CA ILE A 58 0.46 0.75 -13.03
C ILE A 58 0.99 1.56 -14.22
N THR A 59 0.12 2.31 -14.88
CA THR A 59 0.50 3.18 -16.00
C THR A 59 1.57 4.20 -15.60
N GLY A 60 2.66 4.23 -16.37
CA GLY A 60 3.77 5.17 -16.20
C GLY A 60 4.82 4.75 -15.17
N VAL A 61 4.76 3.50 -14.69
CA VAL A 61 5.81 2.85 -13.91
C VAL A 61 6.60 1.93 -14.84
N TYR A 62 7.92 2.01 -14.78
CA TYR A 62 8.82 1.15 -15.53
C TYR A 62 9.79 0.49 -14.56
N VAL A 63 9.89 -0.84 -14.63
CA VAL A 63 10.84 -1.63 -13.85
C VAL A 63 11.84 -2.23 -14.82
N ASN A 64 13.13 -1.95 -14.63
CA ASN A 64 14.19 -2.51 -15.48
C ASN A 64 14.57 -3.93 -15.01
N SER A 65 15.46 -4.60 -15.75
CA SER A 65 15.94 -5.95 -15.41
C SER A 65 16.72 -6.03 -14.09
N THR A 66 17.24 -4.91 -13.58
CA THR A 66 17.92 -4.83 -12.28
C THR A 66 16.95 -4.49 -11.14
N GLY A 67 15.64 -4.44 -11.39
CA GLY A 67 14.60 -4.08 -10.44
C GLY A 67 14.50 -2.58 -10.12
N ALA A 68 15.29 -1.72 -10.77
CA ALA A 68 15.19 -0.28 -10.59
C ALA A 68 13.90 0.27 -11.20
N ILE A 69 13.24 1.16 -10.46
CA ILE A 69 11.90 1.67 -10.78
C ILE A 69 12.01 3.11 -11.23
N SER A 70 11.48 3.41 -12.41
CA SER A 70 11.37 4.76 -12.97
C SER A 70 9.90 5.15 -13.11
N LEU A 71 9.58 6.41 -12.83
CA LEU A 71 8.21 6.94 -12.89
C LEU A 71 8.13 8.05 -13.93
N ARG A 72 7.37 7.88 -15.02
CA ARG A 72 7.23 8.88 -16.11
C ARG A 72 8.57 9.56 -16.49
N ASP A 73 9.58 8.76 -16.80
CA ASP A 73 10.91 9.23 -17.22
C ASP A 73 11.74 9.93 -16.11
N VAL A 74 11.27 9.89 -14.86
CA VAL A 74 12.07 10.25 -13.69
C VAL A 74 12.96 9.07 -13.31
N SER A 75 14.26 9.35 -13.17
CA SER A 75 15.26 8.37 -12.75
C SER A 75 14.91 7.71 -11.42
N SER A 76 15.26 6.43 -11.28
CA SER A 76 15.09 5.66 -10.05
C SER A 76 15.75 6.27 -8.82
N SER A 77 16.78 7.09 -9.00
CA SER A 77 17.41 7.83 -7.90
C SER A 77 16.52 8.93 -7.32
N LYS A 78 15.42 9.28 -8.01
CA LYS A 78 14.41 10.26 -7.57
C LYS A 78 13.07 9.62 -7.19
N VAL A 79 13.07 8.30 -6.97
CA VAL A 79 11.93 7.53 -6.49
C VAL A 79 12.36 6.81 -5.22
N VAL A 80 11.61 6.97 -4.13
CA VAL A 80 11.95 6.33 -2.85
C VAL A 80 11.03 5.13 -2.62
N VAL A 81 11.62 3.97 -2.36
CA VAL A 81 10.92 2.76 -1.96
C VAL A 81 11.00 2.62 -0.44
N VAL A 82 9.84 2.40 0.18
CA VAL A 82 9.67 2.30 1.62
C VAL A 82 8.96 1.00 1.94
N LEU A 83 9.54 0.18 2.79
CA LEU A 83 8.96 -1.06 3.30
C LEU A 83 8.61 -0.86 4.78
N ASP A 84 7.33 -0.96 5.13
CA ASP A 84 6.85 -0.83 6.52
C ASP A 84 7.39 0.41 7.27
N GLY A 85 7.57 1.51 6.52
CA GLY A 85 8.11 2.77 7.04
C GLY A 85 9.64 2.90 6.98
N GLN A 86 10.38 1.83 6.66
CA GLN A 86 11.83 1.86 6.47
C GLN A 86 12.20 2.11 5.01
N ARG A 87 13.14 3.02 4.76
CA ARG A 87 13.63 3.32 3.41
C ARG A 87 14.57 2.20 2.95
N LEU A 88 14.30 1.64 1.78
CA LEU A 88 15.14 0.59 1.19
C LEU A 88 16.18 1.13 0.18
N ASN A 89 16.01 2.36 -0.31
CA ASN A 89 16.96 2.97 -1.24
C ASN A 89 18.35 3.11 -0.61
N THR A 90 19.37 2.75 -1.39
CA THR A 90 20.78 2.96 -0.99
C THR A 90 21.23 4.39 -1.33
N ALA A 91 22.20 4.91 -0.56
CA ALA A 91 22.74 6.26 -0.74
C ALA A 91 23.40 6.49 -2.12
N GLN A 92 23.81 5.43 -2.81
CA GLN A 92 24.39 5.51 -4.16
C GLN A 92 23.33 5.62 -5.28
N GLY A 93 22.04 5.72 -4.93
CA GLY A 93 20.99 5.90 -5.93
C GLY A 93 20.70 4.65 -6.78
N GLY A 94 21.17 3.48 -6.33
CA GLY A 94 20.85 2.18 -6.91
C GLY A 94 19.42 1.80 -6.54
N GLY A 95 18.60 1.56 -7.56
CA GLY A 95 17.22 1.11 -7.39
C GLY A 95 17.15 -0.15 -6.53
N VAL A 96 16.13 -0.23 -5.68
CA VAL A 96 15.86 -1.41 -4.86
C VAL A 96 15.42 -2.53 -5.80
N ASN A 97 16.00 -3.73 -5.66
CA ASN A 97 15.56 -4.88 -6.45
C ASN A 97 14.19 -5.38 -5.96
N VAL A 98 13.12 -4.72 -6.42
CA VAL A 98 11.74 -5.11 -6.09
C VAL A 98 11.30 -6.41 -6.75
N SER A 99 12.04 -6.90 -7.75
CA SER A 99 11.76 -8.17 -8.42
C SER A 99 12.03 -9.38 -7.53
N ASP A 100 12.88 -9.24 -6.51
CA ASP A 100 13.16 -10.30 -5.52
C ASP A 100 12.06 -10.39 -4.44
N MET A 101 11.20 -9.37 -4.34
CA MET A 101 10.12 -9.32 -3.35
C MET A 101 8.90 -10.09 -3.88
N THR A 102 8.57 -11.20 -3.23
CA THR A 102 7.41 -12.03 -3.59
C THR A 102 6.12 -11.40 -3.08
N ILE A 103 5.05 -11.42 -3.90
CA ILE A 103 3.78 -10.76 -3.57
C ILE A 103 3.04 -11.40 -2.39
N ASP A 104 3.33 -12.65 -2.07
CA ASP A 104 2.63 -13.44 -1.04
C ASP A 104 2.71 -12.82 0.36
N ASN A 105 3.82 -12.13 0.66
CA ASN A 105 4.04 -11.47 1.95
C ASN A 105 3.62 -9.99 1.95
N ILE A 106 3.07 -9.48 0.85
CA ILE A 106 2.69 -8.09 0.68
C ILE A 106 1.19 -7.93 0.86
N GLU A 107 0.79 -7.01 1.73
CA GLU A 107 -0.62 -6.67 1.99
C GLU A 107 -1.13 -5.67 0.95
N LYS A 108 -0.35 -4.59 0.76
CA LYS A 108 -0.69 -3.52 -0.17
C LYS A 108 0.56 -2.82 -0.70
N ILE A 109 0.43 -2.29 -1.91
CA ILE A 109 1.45 -1.43 -2.54
C ILE A 109 0.78 -0.10 -2.86
N GLU A 110 1.34 0.98 -2.31
CA GLU A 110 0.85 2.34 -2.52
C GLU A 110 1.90 3.12 -3.32
N LEU A 111 1.51 3.59 -4.50
CA LEU A 111 2.29 4.52 -5.29
C LEU A 111 1.77 5.93 -5.05
N LEU A 112 2.57 6.71 -4.32
CA LEU A 112 2.38 8.13 -4.11
C LEU A 112 3.11 8.87 -5.23
N ARG A 113 2.39 9.34 -6.24
CA ARG A 113 3.01 10.11 -7.33
C ARG A 113 3.28 11.54 -6.90
N GLY A 114 4.42 12.08 -7.35
CA GLY A 114 4.82 13.47 -7.10
C GLY A 114 5.69 13.67 -5.87
N GLY A 115 6.06 14.93 -5.64
CA GLY A 115 7.04 15.32 -4.62
C GLY A 115 6.54 15.07 -3.20
N ARG A 116 7.11 14.06 -2.55
CA ARG A 116 6.88 13.70 -1.15
C ARG A 116 8.12 13.99 -0.28
N SER A 117 8.94 14.95 -0.71
CA SER A 117 10.25 15.22 -0.11
C SER A 117 10.21 15.67 1.35
N ALA A 118 9.09 16.22 1.80
CA ALA A 118 8.91 16.59 3.21
C ALA A 118 8.83 15.39 4.15
N GLN A 119 8.22 14.28 3.70
CA GLN A 119 8.05 13.06 4.52
C GLN A 119 9.16 12.02 4.29
N TYR A 120 9.71 11.97 3.07
CA TYR A 120 10.62 10.91 2.64
C TYR A 120 11.98 11.42 2.15
N GLY A 121 12.28 12.70 2.32
CA GLY A 121 13.58 13.31 2.01
C GLY A 121 13.74 13.78 0.56
N ALA A 122 14.86 14.46 0.28
CA ALA A 122 15.12 15.16 -0.99
C ALA A 122 15.08 14.26 -2.25
N ASP A 123 15.16 12.94 -2.10
CA ASP A 123 15.10 12.01 -3.23
C ASP A 123 13.66 11.65 -3.63
N ALA A 124 12.66 11.92 -2.79
CA ALA A 124 11.25 11.60 -3.07
C ALA A 124 10.56 12.61 -4.01
N VAL A 125 11.28 13.13 -5.01
CA VAL A 125 10.79 14.15 -5.94
C VAL A 125 9.88 13.57 -7.01
N GLY A 126 10.23 12.39 -7.56
CA GLY A 126 9.44 11.68 -8.57
C GLY A 126 8.25 10.92 -7.99
N GLY A 127 8.41 10.40 -6.77
CA GLY A 127 7.37 9.68 -6.06
C GLY A 127 7.89 8.81 -4.95
N VAL A 128 6.97 8.18 -4.25
CA VAL A 128 7.25 7.21 -3.19
C VAL A 128 6.45 5.95 -3.45
N ILE A 129 7.11 4.81 -3.39
CA ILE A 129 6.48 3.50 -3.44
C ILE A 129 6.52 2.95 -2.03
N ARG A 130 5.35 2.91 -1.39
CA ARG A 130 5.20 2.33 -0.07
C ARG A 130 4.69 0.90 -0.21
N ILE A 131 5.41 -0.01 0.42
CA ILE A 131 5.08 -1.43 0.47
C ILE A 131 4.76 -1.73 1.93
N THR A 132 3.58 -2.29 2.16
CA THR A 132 3.16 -2.78 3.46
C THR A 132 3.15 -4.30 3.42
N THR A 133 3.90 -4.92 4.33
CA THR A 133 3.90 -6.37 4.47
C THR A 133 2.69 -6.83 5.27
N LYS A 134 2.23 -8.06 5.01
CA LYS A 134 1.19 -8.69 5.82
C LYS A 134 1.72 -8.85 7.23
N SER A 135 1.12 -8.14 8.18
CA SER A 135 1.46 -8.32 9.59
C SER A 135 1.15 -9.76 10.01
N GLN A 136 2.20 -10.54 10.25
CA GLN A 136 2.09 -11.81 10.96
C GLN A 136 1.63 -11.44 12.37
N GLN A 137 0.32 -11.51 12.65
CA GLN A 137 -0.17 -11.29 14.00
C GLN A 137 0.60 -12.22 14.94
N THR A 138 1.44 -11.63 15.79
CA THR A 138 2.26 -12.28 16.82
C THR A 138 1.39 -12.85 17.96
N GLY A 139 0.27 -13.50 17.61
CA GLY A 139 -0.73 -14.03 18.54
C GLY A 139 -1.21 -15.44 18.19
N SER A 140 -0.89 -15.98 17.01
CA SER A 140 -1.05 -17.40 16.70
C SER A 140 -0.22 -17.71 15.46
N LYS A 141 0.80 -18.57 15.61
CA LYS A 141 1.48 -19.24 14.49
C LYS A 141 0.47 -20.14 13.78
N ILE A 142 -0.46 -19.57 13.03
CA ILE A 142 -1.16 -20.32 11.99
C ILE A 142 -0.19 -20.33 10.81
N VAL A 143 0.55 -21.44 10.71
CA VAL A 143 1.38 -21.72 9.53
C VAL A 143 0.40 -21.92 8.37
N SER A 144 0.13 -20.86 7.62
CA SER A 144 -0.60 -20.97 6.36
C SER A 144 0.34 -21.60 5.33
N LEU A 145 0.26 -22.92 5.19
CA LEU A 145 1.03 -23.67 4.21
C LEU A 145 0.32 -23.59 2.86
N GLY A 146 0.61 -22.54 2.10
CA GLY A 146 0.14 -22.41 0.71
C GLY A 146 1.08 -23.16 -0.23
N VAL A 147 0.65 -24.33 -0.73
CA VAL A 147 1.38 -25.03 -1.79
C VAL A 147 0.96 -24.44 -3.13
N LYS A 148 1.78 -23.54 -3.69
CA LYS A 148 1.62 -23.05 -5.06
C LYS A 148 2.47 -23.91 -5.99
N THR A 149 1.81 -24.57 -6.95
CA THR A 149 2.48 -25.28 -8.04
C THR A 149 2.33 -24.47 -9.32
N THR A 150 3.43 -23.92 -9.82
CA THR A 150 3.44 -23.11 -11.04
C THR A 150 4.12 -23.91 -12.13
N PHE A 151 3.38 -24.24 -13.19
CA PHE A 151 3.93 -24.85 -14.41
C PHE A 151 4.20 -23.75 -15.44
N GLY A 152 5.44 -23.27 -15.48
CA GLY A 152 5.90 -22.24 -16.42
C GLY A 152 7.16 -22.69 -17.14
N SER A 153 7.22 -22.46 -18.46
CA SER A 153 8.39 -22.76 -19.27
C SER A 153 9.44 -21.66 -19.06
N TYR A 154 10.15 -21.62 -17.93
CA TYR A 154 11.52 -21.09 -17.75
C TYR A 154 11.92 -21.22 -16.26
N ASN A 155 13.09 -21.81 -16.02
CA ASN A 155 13.69 -22.27 -14.77
C ASN A 155 13.92 -21.15 -13.71
N LYS A 156 12.87 -20.72 -12.98
CA LYS A 156 12.96 -19.78 -11.85
C LYS A 156 13.06 -20.57 -10.54
N GLN A 157 14.29 -20.73 -10.02
CA GLN A 157 14.52 -21.35 -8.72
C GLN A 157 14.42 -20.29 -7.61
N ILE A 158 13.44 -20.45 -6.73
CA ILE A 158 13.26 -19.60 -5.54
C ILE A 158 13.93 -20.35 -4.37
N TYR A 159 14.98 -19.76 -3.79
CA TYR A 159 15.58 -20.24 -2.54
C TYR A 159 14.75 -19.71 -1.36
N ASN A 160 14.39 -20.63 -0.46
CA ASN A 160 13.61 -20.38 0.75
C ASN A 160 14.52 -20.12 1.96
#